data_AF-A0A920MNT6-F1
#
_entry.id   AF-A0A920MNT6-F1
#
_cell.length_a   1.000
_cell.length_b   1.000
_cell.length_c   1.000
_cell.angle_alpha   90.00
_cell.angle_beta   90.00
_cell.angle_gamma   90.00
#
_symmetry.space_group_name_H-M   'P 1'
#
loop_
_entity.id
_entity.type
_entity.pdbx_description
1 polymer ?
#
loop_
_entity_poly.entity_id
_entity_poly.type
_entity_poly.pdbx_seq_one_letter_code
_entity_poly.pdbx_strand_id
1 'polypeptide(L)'
;MTTAIQCPLTKKDIIESVIAPDGITYERSALMKYIRKYHKSPITGEAMDLSTLVYEEDYVDSKENKSEEILDSIRNELEECIKLKKAISKFRTNTRKYKDFYC
;
A
#
# COMPACT_ATOMS: atom_id res chain seq x y z
N MET A 1 8.89 -19.76 -14.56
CA MET A 1 8.62 -19.11 -15.86
C MET A 1 7.68 -17.95 -15.57
N THR A 2 8.17 -16.71 -15.59
CA THR A 2 7.30 -15.53 -15.51
C THR A 2 6.71 -15.33 -16.90
N THR A 3 5.42 -15.62 -17.06
CA THR A 3 4.70 -15.32 -18.30
C THR A 3 4.55 -13.80 -18.40
N ALA A 4 5.23 -13.17 -19.37
CA ALA A 4 5.03 -11.75 -19.65
C ALA A 4 3.57 -11.53 -20.11
N ILE A 5 2.90 -10.53 -19.53
CA ILE A 5 1.53 -10.18 -19.89
C ILE A 5 1.57 -9.21 -21.06
N GLN A 6 0.91 -9.57 -22.17
CA GLN A 6 0.84 -8.73 -23.37
C GLN A 6 -0.40 -7.86 -23.38
N CYS A 7 -0.21 -6.59 -23.75
CA CYS A 7 -1.28 -5.64 -23.95
C CYS A 7 -2.13 -6.08 -25.15
N PRO A 8 -3.46 -6.25 -24.99
CA PRO A 8 -4.30 -6.71 -26.08
C PRO A 8 -4.52 -5.64 -27.16
N LEU A 9 -4.27 -4.35 -26.85
CA LEU A 9 -4.35 -3.25 -27.80
C LEU A 9 -3.07 -3.11 -28.66
N THR A 10 -1.88 -3.16 -28.05
CA THR A 10 -0.61 -2.94 -28.77
C THR A 10 0.07 -4.23 -29.22
N LYS A 11 -0.35 -5.38 -28.69
CA LYS A 11 0.28 -6.71 -28.89
C LYS A 11 1.76 -6.76 -28.44
N LYS A 12 2.16 -5.84 -27.55
CA LYS A 12 3.48 -5.77 -26.93
C LYS A 12 3.35 -6.06 -25.44
N ASP A 13 4.46 -6.40 -24.80
CA ASP A 13 4.52 -6.58 -23.35
C ASP A 13 4.11 -5.28 -22.63
N ILE A 14 3.34 -5.41 -21.55
CA ILE A 14 2.91 -4.29 -20.72
C ILE A 14 4.09 -3.82 -19.87
N ILE A 15 4.41 -2.53 -19.97
CA ILE A 15 5.44 -1.87 -19.15
C ILE A 15 4.76 -1.08 -18.03
N GLU A 16 3.74 -0.29 -18.38
CA GLU A 16 2.91 0.46 -17.42
C GLU A 16 1.49 -0.06 -17.47
N SER A 17 1.06 -0.74 -16.41
CA SER A 17 -0.25 -1.36 -16.37
C SER A 17 -1.35 -0.37 -15.98
N VAL A 18 -2.51 -0.51 -16.61
CA VAL A 18 -3.75 0.15 -16.22
C VAL A 18 -4.90 -0.83 -16.34
N ILE A 19 -5.77 -0.88 -15.34
CA ILE A 19 -6.96 -1.74 -15.36
C ILE A 19 -8.16 -0.89 -15.77
N ALA A 20 -8.85 -1.34 -16.81
CA ALA A 20 -10.06 -0.68 -17.31
C ALA A 20 -11.34 -1.31 -16.69
N PRO A 21 -12.48 -0.62 -16.73
CA PRO A 21 -13.76 -1.14 -16.21
C PRO A 21 -14.25 -2.44 -16.83
N ASP A 22 -13.77 -2.77 -18.04
CA ASP A 22 -14.05 -4.05 -18.71
C ASP A 22 -13.28 -5.23 -18.10
N GLY A 23 -12.46 -4.97 -17.07
CA GLY A 23 -11.66 -5.97 -16.35
C GLY A 23 -10.36 -6.34 -17.05
N ILE A 24 -9.99 -5.62 -18.11
CA ILE A 24 -8.82 -5.94 -18.92
C ILE A 24 -7.66 -4.99 -18.58
N THR A 25 -6.46 -5.55 -18.47
CA THR A 25 -5.24 -4.78 -18.26
C THR A 25 -4.63 -4.37 -19.60
N TYR A 26 -4.29 -3.10 -19.72
CA TYR A 26 -3.67 -2.54 -20.91
C TYR A 26 -2.37 -1.82 -20.57
N GLU A 27 -1.61 -1.52 -21.61
CA GLU A 27 -0.54 -0.52 -21.56
C GLU A 27 -1.16 0.88 -21.40
N ARG A 28 -0.79 1.59 -20.33
CA ARG A 28 -1.35 2.89 -19.91
C ARG A 28 -1.40 3.89 -21.04
N SER A 29 -0.24 4.17 -21.63
CA SER A 29 -0.07 5.17 -22.69
C SER A 29 -0.95 4.89 -23.92
N ALA A 30 -1.08 3.61 -24.28
CA ALA A 30 -1.86 3.17 -25.44
C ALA A 30 -3.37 3.30 -25.20
N LEU A 31 -3.85 2.83 -24.04
CA LEU A 31 -5.27 2.90 -23.71
C LEU A 31 -5.75 4.34 -23.56
N MET A 32 -4.99 5.20 -22.88
CA MET A 32 -5.33 6.62 -22.72
C MET A 32 -5.49 7.32 -24.07
N LYS A 33 -4.57 7.08 -25.02
CA LYS A 33 -4.65 7.63 -26.38
C LYS A 33 -5.89 7.14 -27.12
N TYR A 34 -6.26 5.87 -26.94
CA TYR A 34 -7.45 5.30 -27.56
C TYR A 34 -8.75 5.91 -27.00
N ILE A 35 -8.88 5.97 -25.67
CA ILE A 35 -10.07 6.51 -25.01
C ILE A 35 -10.29 7.98 -25.37
N ARG A 36 -9.23 8.80 -25.42
CA ARG A 36 -9.31 10.21 -25.86
C ARG A 36 -9.89 10.39 -27.26
N LYS A 37 -9.80 9.37 -28.13
CA LYS A 37 -10.30 9.42 -29.50
C LYS A 37 -11.67 8.78 -29.66
N TYR A 38 -11.94 7.70 -28.93
CA TYR A 38 -13.10 6.85 -29.19
C TYR A 38 -14.09 6.74 -28.01
N HIS A 39 -13.69 7.14 -26.80
CA HIS A 39 -14.51 7.10 -25.58
C HIS A 39 -15.18 5.74 -25.31
N LYS A 40 -14.48 4.65 -25.61
CA LYS A 40 -14.99 3.28 -25.47
C LYS A 40 -13.88 2.26 -25.23
N SER A 41 -14.25 1.07 -24.77
CA SER A 41 -13.35 -0.09 -24.69
C SER A 41 -12.84 -0.48 -26.09
N PRO A 42 -11.53 -0.78 -26.25
CA PRO A 42 -11.02 -1.36 -27.48
C PRO A 42 -11.54 -2.78 -27.79
N ILE A 43 -12.03 -3.50 -26.78
CA ILE A 43 -12.43 -4.92 -26.91
C ILE A 43 -13.95 -5.07 -26.90
N THR A 44 -14.63 -4.54 -25.89
CA THR A 44 -16.10 -4.69 -25.77
C THR A 44 -16.86 -3.65 -26.57
N GLY A 45 -16.23 -2.51 -26.88
CA GLY A 45 -16.88 -1.37 -27.53
C GLY A 45 -17.81 -0.56 -26.62
N GLU A 46 -17.94 -0.94 -25.35
CA GLU A 46 -18.76 -0.23 -24.35
C GLU A 46 -18.15 1.13 -24.00
N ALA A 47 -18.98 2.08 -23.56
CA ALA A 47 -18.53 3.42 -23.20
C ALA A 47 -17.50 3.38 -22.07
N MET A 48 -16.42 4.13 -22.21
CA MET A 48 -15.31 4.15 -21.28
C MET A 48 -14.70 5.54 -21.21
N ASP A 49 -14.34 5.98 -20.00
CA ASP A 49 -13.74 7.28 -19.75
C ASP A 49 -12.40 7.14 -19.01
N LEU A 50 -11.57 8.18 -19.07
CA LEU A 50 -10.27 8.19 -18.38
C LEU A 50 -10.42 8.18 -16.85
N SER A 51 -11.54 8.72 -16.33
CA SER A 51 -11.81 8.77 -14.89
C SER A 51 -12.16 7.41 -14.26
N THR A 52 -12.50 6.42 -15.08
CA THR A 52 -12.88 5.08 -14.61
C THR A 52 -11.74 4.06 -14.67
N LEU A 53 -10.54 4.50 -15.07
CA LEU A 53 -9.34 3.70 -15.09
C LEU A 53 -8.71 3.62 -13.69
N VAL A 54 -8.16 2.46 -13.36
CA VAL A 54 -7.41 2.22 -12.12
C VAL A 54 -5.93 2.06 -12.46
N TYR A 55 -5.09 2.93 -11.89
CA TYR A 55 -3.64 2.88 -12.06
C TYR A 55 -3.00 2.09 -10.89
N GLU A 56 -1.87 1.43 -11.13
CA GLU A 56 -1.12 0.75 -10.05
C GLU A 56 -0.76 1.69 -8.90
N GLU A 57 -0.44 2.95 -9.22
CA GLU A 57 -0.11 4.00 -8.25
C GLU A 57 -1.28 4.28 -7.29
N ASP A 58 -2.53 4.10 -7.72
CA ASP A 58 -3.72 4.37 -6.91
C ASP A 58 -3.98 3.28 -5.84
N TYR A 59 -3.38 2.09 -5.98
CA TYR A 59 -3.50 1.04 -4.98
C TYR A 59 -2.82 1.40 -3.66
N VAL A 60 -1.73 2.16 -3.75
CA VAL A 60 -0.86 2.45 -2.59
C VAL A 60 -1.51 3.50 -1.67
N ASP A 61 -2.40 4.35 -2.18
CA ASP A 61 -2.77 5.59 -1.48
C ASP A 61 -4.16 5.59 -0.81
N SER A 62 -4.96 4.53 -0.94
CA SER A 62 -6.38 4.65 -0.57
C SER A 62 -6.76 4.21 0.85
N LYS A 63 -6.10 3.23 1.48
CA LYS A 63 -6.44 2.80 2.87
C LYS A 63 -5.29 2.23 3.70
N GLU A 64 -4.32 1.57 3.08
CA GLU A 64 -3.26 0.87 3.83
C GLU A 64 -2.25 1.82 4.49
N ASN A 65 -1.93 2.95 3.85
CA ASN A 65 -1.00 3.94 4.42
C ASN A 65 -1.49 4.53 5.76
N LYS A 66 -2.79 4.83 5.89
CA LYS A 66 -3.34 5.35 7.15
C LYS A 66 -3.34 4.32 8.27
N SER A 67 -3.62 3.05 7.94
CA SER A 67 -3.53 1.98 8.93
C SER A 67 -2.09 1.75 9.37
N GLU A 68 -1.13 1.82 8.46
CA GLU A 68 0.29 1.59 8.80
C GLU A 68 0.84 2.70 9.70
N GLU A 69 0.53 3.96 9.41
CA GLU A 69 0.89 5.11 10.27
C GLU A 69 0.33 4.97 11.70
N ILE A 70 -0.93 4.55 11.83
CA ILE A 70 -1.57 4.32 13.12
C ILE A 70 -0.89 3.15 13.85
N LEU A 71 -0.60 2.05 13.16
CA LEU A 71 0.07 0.88 13.73
C LEU A 71 1.49 1.20 14.21
N ASP A 72 2.23 2.02 13.47
CA ASP A 72 3.56 2.47 13.87
C ASP A 72 3.52 3.37 15.10
N SER A 73 2.56 4.29 15.19
CA SER A 73 2.38 5.11 16.39
C SER A 73 2.11 4.26 17.63
N ILE A 74 1.18 3.29 17.52
CA ILE A 74 0.84 2.37 18.62
C ILE A 74 2.06 1.54 19.02
N ARG A 75 2.83 1.04 18.05
CA ARG A 75 4.05 0.26 18.29
C ARG A 75 5.07 1.07 19.07
N ASN A 76 5.31 2.32 18.67
CA ASN A 76 6.27 3.20 19.33
C ASN A 76 5.86 3.51 20.78
N GLU A 77 4.59 3.84 21.02
CA GLU A 77 4.07 4.09 22.38
C GLU A 77 4.20 2.85 23.28
N LEU A 78 3.92 1.66 22.75
CA LEU A 78 4.09 0.40 23.48
C LEU A 78 5.56 0.14 23.83
N GLU A 79 6.49 0.40 22.93
CA GLU A 79 7.92 0.25 23.19
C GLU A 79 8.40 1.16 24.33
N GLU A 80 7.96 2.42 24.35
CA GLU A 80 8.26 3.35 25.43
C GLU A 80 7.70 2.86 26.78
N CYS A 81 6.46 2.40 26.78
CA CYS A 81 5.83 1.81 27.97
C CYS A 81 6.61 0.59 28.49
N ILE A 82 7.09 -0.29 27.59
CA ILE A 82 7.91 -1.45 27.97
C ILE A 82 9.25 -1.00 28.56
N LYS A 83 9.93 -0.02 27.95
CA LYS A 83 11.19 0.54 28.46
C LYS A 83 11.01 1.12 29.87
N LEU A 84 9.95 1.90 30.09
CA LEU A 84 9.63 2.47 31.40
C LEU A 84 9.33 1.39 32.44
N LYS A 85 8.52 0.37 32.12
CA LYS A 85 8.24 -0.74 33.05
C LYS A 85 9.51 -1.49 33.46
N LYS A 86 10.42 -1.73 32.52
CA LYS A 86 11.73 -2.35 32.82
C LYS A 86 12.57 -1.46 33.75
N ALA A 87 12.60 -0.16 33.50
CA ALA A 87 13.32 0.80 34.35
C ALA A 87 12.74 0.85 35.79
N ILE A 88 11.41 0.89 35.93
CA ILE A 88 10.73 0.87 37.23
C ILE A 88 11.01 -0.43 37.99
N SER A 89 10.97 -1.57 37.30
CA SER A 89 11.31 -2.88 37.90
C SER A 89 12.75 -2.89 38.43
N LYS A 90 13.70 -2.38 37.63
CA LYS A 90 15.10 -2.23 38.04
C LYS A 90 15.25 -1.29 39.24
N PHE A 91 14.50 -0.19 39.26
CA PHE A 91 14.52 0.74 40.39
C PHE A 91 13.96 0.12 41.67
N ARG A 92 12.82 -0.58 41.59
CA ARG A 92 12.18 -1.29 42.72
C ARG A 92 13.05 -2.39 43.33
N THR A 93 13.77 -3.14 42.49
CA THR A 93 14.70 -4.17 42.97
C THR A 93 15.93 -3.56 43.63
N ASN A 94 16.41 -2.41 43.14
CA ASN A 94 17.53 -1.70 43.73
C ASN A 94 17.16 -1.07 45.08
N THR A 95 15.99 -0.43 45.21
CA THR A 95 15.54 0.16 46.49
C THR A 95 15.27 -0.88 47.57
N ARG A 96 14.85 -2.10 47.21
CA ARG A 96 14.73 -3.21 48.16
C ARG A 96 16.08 -3.62 48.75
N LYS A 97 17.13 -3.71 47.92
CA LYS A 97 18.50 -3.99 48.39
C LYS A 97 19.03 -2.96 49.39
N TYR A 98 18.76 -1.66 49.18
CA TYR A 98 19.21 -0.63 50.12
C TYR A 98 18.44 -0.65 51.45
N LYS A 99 17.17 -1.09 51.47
CA LYS A 99 16.40 -1.24 52.70
C LYS A 99 16.95 -2.35 53.61
N ASP A 100 17.49 -3.41 53.01
CA ASP A 100 18.08 -4.54 53.72
C ASP A 100 19.50 -4.24 54.28
N PHE A 101 20.09 -3.09 53.94
CA PHE A 101 21.43 -2.66 54.42
C PHE A 101 21.40 -1.71 55.63
N TYR A 102 20.22 -1.17 56.00
CA TYR A 102 20.06 -0.23 57.12
C TYR A 102 19.24 -0.81 58.30
N CYS A 103 19.09 -2.14 58.38
CA CYS A 103 18.53 -2.86 59.53
C CYS A 103 19.55 -3.86 60.08
#